data_AF-A0A838B6P4-F1
#
_entry.id   AF-A0A838B6P4-F1
#
_cell.length_a   1.000
_cell.length_b   1.000
_cell.length_c   1.000
_cell.angle_alpha   90.00
_cell.angle_beta   90.00
_cell.angle_gamma   90.00
#
_symmetry.space_group_name_H-M   'P 1'
#
loop_
_entity.id
_entity.type
_entity.pdbx_description
1 polymer ?
#
loop_
_entity_poly.entity_id
_entity_poly.type
_entity_poly.pdbx_seq_one_letter_code
_entity_poly.pdbx_strand_id
1 'polypeptide(L)'
;MSAMKAVSVLISVRVAQEGNVHGREIIKGTDDEIPEEMFESLAKAGYVEAIASGKKGKKTKPSADEAREAMIADLGALSDDELAGIIKAEKITVDAADSRDAVLGKIADARIAAQA
;
A
#
# COMPACT_ATOMS: atom_id res chain seq x y z
N MET A 1 18.03 -22.90 4.56
CA MET A 1 17.29 -21.62 4.64
C MET A 1 16.62 -21.44 3.29
N SER A 2 15.34 -21.81 3.16
CA SER A 2 14.60 -21.61 1.92
C SER A 2 14.38 -20.11 1.71
N ALA A 3 14.70 -19.59 0.52
CA ALA A 3 14.46 -18.19 0.19
C ALA A 3 12.93 -17.96 0.15
N MET A 4 12.45 -16.98 0.93
CA MET A 4 11.05 -16.56 0.93
C MET A 4 10.88 -15.31 0.09
N LYS A 5 9.75 -15.22 -0.62
CA LYS A 5 9.42 -14.15 -1.56
C LYS A 5 8.10 -13.52 -1.16
N ALA A 6 8.11 -12.20 -1.00
CA ALA A 6 6.92 -11.41 -0.75
C ALA A 6 6.06 -11.34 -2.02
N VAL A 7 4.79 -11.67 -1.87
CA VAL A 7 3.83 -11.74 -2.97
C VAL A 7 2.48 -11.17 -2.56
N SER A 8 1.78 -10.55 -3.52
CA SER A 8 0.40 -10.13 -3.33
C SER A 8 -0.50 -11.25 -3.80
N VAL A 9 -1.43 -11.66 -2.94
CA VAL A 9 -2.28 -12.82 -3.18
C VAL A 9 -3.51 -12.39 -3.98
N LEU A 10 -3.63 -12.82 -5.22
CA LEU A 10 -4.77 -12.49 -6.09
C LEU A 10 -5.97 -13.40 -5.83
N ILE A 11 -5.73 -14.60 -5.32
CA ILE A 11 -6.73 -15.64 -5.05
C ILE A 11 -6.29 -16.42 -3.81
N SER A 12 -7.20 -16.68 -2.87
CA SER A 12 -6.88 -17.46 -1.67
C SER A 12 -6.44 -18.87 -2.04
N VAL A 13 -5.30 -19.31 -1.54
CA VAL A 13 -4.74 -20.64 -1.82
C VAL A 13 -4.02 -21.17 -0.59
N ARG A 14 -3.93 -22.50 -0.48
CA ARG A 14 -3.22 -23.17 0.62
C ARG A 14 -1.85 -23.62 0.13
N VAL A 15 -0.79 -23.06 0.69
CA VAL A 15 0.60 -23.36 0.35
C VAL A 15 1.20 -24.31 1.37
N ALA A 16 2.09 -25.20 0.92
CA ALA A 16 2.84 -26.04 1.83
C ALA A 16 3.80 -25.18 2.68
N GLN A 17 3.85 -25.44 3.99
CA GLN A 17 4.75 -24.74 4.91
C GLN A 17 5.54 -25.78 5.71
N GLU A 18 6.85 -25.59 5.83
CA GLU A 18 7.73 -26.48 6.59
C GLU A 18 7.25 -26.56 8.05
N GLY A 19 7.06 -27.79 8.56
CA GLY A 19 6.53 -28.05 9.90
C GLY A 19 4.99 -28.03 10.01
N ASN A 20 4.25 -27.72 8.94
CA ASN A 20 2.79 -27.77 8.92
C ASN A 20 2.26 -28.65 7.79
N VAL A 21 1.81 -29.86 8.15
CA VAL A 21 1.28 -30.88 7.22
C VAL A 21 0.00 -30.42 6.52
N HIS A 22 -0.75 -29.50 7.14
CA HIS A 22 -1.96 -28.93 6.57
C HIS A 22 -1.69 -27.69 5.71
N GLY A 23 -0.44 -27.22 5.64
CA GLY A 23 -0.07 -26.00 4.92
C GLY A 23 -0.62 -24.72 5.58
N ARG A 24 -0.25 -23.58 4.99
CA ARG A 24 -0.73 -22.25 5.35
C ARG A 24 -1.69 -21.74 4.30
N GLU A 25 -2.81 -21.16 4.74
CA GLU A 25 -3.73 -20.49 3.83
C GLU A 25 -3.32 -19.03 3.67
N ILE A 26 -3.09 -18.61 2.44
CA ILE A 26 -2.82 -17.22 2.06
C ILE A 26 -4.11 -16.62 1.51
N ILE A 27 -4.46 -15.40 1.93
CA ILE A 27 -5.80 -14.82 1.72
C ILE A 27 -5.78 -13.85 0.53
N LYS A 28 -6.78 -13.91 -0.35
CA LYS A 28 -6.94 -12.94 -1.44
C LYS A 28 -6.90 -11.49 -0.93
N GLY A 29 -6.14 -10.66 -1.63
CA GLY A 29 -5.95 -9.25 -1.37
C GLY A 29 -4.98 -8.98 -0.23
N THR A 30 -4.29 -9.98 0.32
CA THR A 30 -3.22 -9.78 1.32
C THR A 30 -1.84 -9.93 0.72
N ASP A 31 -0.87 -9.31 1.37
CA ASP A 31 0.54 -9.49 1.08
C ASP A 31 1.05 -10.61 1.98
N ASP A 32 1.73 -11.61 1.41
CA ASP A 32 2.20 -12.80 2.11
C ASP A 32 3.58 -13.24 1.61
N GLU A 33 4.25 -14.16 2.31
CA GLU A 33 5.59 -14.63 1.99
C GLU A 33 5.59 -16.12 1.66
N ILE A 34 5.86 -16.48 0.40
CA ILE A 34 5.90 -17.87 -0.04
C ILE A 34 7.34 -18.32 -0.35
N PRO A 35 7.65 -19.63 -0.32
CA PRO A 35 8.92 -20.12 -0.81
C PRO A 35 9.12 -19.72 -2.28
N GLU A 36 10.32 -19.26 -2.65
CA GLU A 36 10.62 -18.82 -4.01
C GLU A 36 10.41 -19.93 -5.05
N GLU A 37 10.62 -21.19 -4.67
CA GLU A 37 10.34 -22.36 -5.50
C GLU A 37 8.85 -22.49 -5.88
N MET A 38 7.94 -21.99 -5.04
CA MET A 38 6.50 -22.00 -5.33
C MET A 38 6.06 -20.78 -6.13
N PHE A 39 6.84 -19.69 -6.11
CA PHE A 39 6.47 -18.42 -6.74
C PHE A 39 6.21 -18.57 -8.24
N GLU A 40 7.12 -19.19 -8.98
CA GLU A 40 6.97 -19.33 -10.43
C GLU A 40 5.68 -20.05 -10.82
N SER A 41 5.35 -21.12 -10.09
CA SER A 41 4.13 -21.91 -10.34
C SER A 41 2.86 -21.12 -10.02
N LEU A 42 2.84 -20.41 -8.88
CA LEU A 42 1.68 -19.66 -8.42
C LEU A 42 1.48 -18.37 -9.23
N ALA A 43 2.56 -17.70 -9.60
CA ALA A 43 2.52 -16.50 -10.44
C ALA A 43 2.05 -16.84 -11.86
N LYS A 44 2.55 -17.93 -12.44
CA LYS A 44 2.12 -18.41 -13.77
C LYS A 44 0.64 -18.81 -13.78
N ALA A 45 0.13 -19.32 -12.67
CA ALA A 45 -1.28 -19.65 -12.50
C ALA A 45 -2.15 -18.44 -12.09
N GLY A 46 -1.57 -17.25 -11.88
CA GLY A 46 -2.29 -16.04 -11.51
C GLY A 46 -2.83 -16.04 -10.08
N TYR A 47 -2.31 -16.88 -9.19
CA TYR A 47 -2.68 -16.89 -7.77
C TYR A 47 -1.98 -15.78 -6.98
N VAL A 48 -0.77 -15.41 -7.38
CA VAL A 48 0.07 -14.43 -6.68
C VAL A 48 0.84 -13.53 -7.64
N GLU A 49 1.23 -12.35 -7.19
CA GLU A 49 2.03 -11.38 -7.95
C GLU A 49 3.26 -10.96 -7.14
N ALA A 50 4.40 -10.68 -7.78
CA ALA A 50 5.60 -10.26 -7.06
C ALA A 50 5.38 -8.90 -6.41
N ILE A 51 5.62 -8.80 -5.10
CA ILE A 51 5.76 -7.50 -4.47
C ILE A 51 7.20 -7.07 -4.67
N ALA A 52 7.42 -5.93 -5.32
CA ALA A 52 8.75 -5.34 -5.43
C ALA A 52 9.37 -5.28 -4.03
N SER A 53 10.56 -5.88 -3.87
CA SER A 53 11.22 -6.27 -2.63
C SER A 53 11.56 -5.12 -1.64
N GLY A 54 10.94 -3.96 -1.78
CA GLY A 54 11.04 -2.81 -0.87
C GLY A 54 9.84 -2.63 0.08
N LYS A 55 8.70 -3.28 -0.15
CA LYS A 55 7.55 -3.22 0.78
C LYS A 55 7.59 -4.40 1.75
N LYS A 56 8.42 -4.27 2.79
CA LYS A 56 8.31 -5.10 4.00
C LYS A 56 6.85 -5.06 4.48
N GLY A 57 6.26 -6.24 4.56
CA GLY A 57 4.90 -6.44 5.01
C GLY A 57 4.67 -5.83 6.39
N LYS A 58 3.66 -4.97 6.46
CA LYS A 58 2.78 -4.86 7.62
C LYS A 58 1.51 -4.15 7.15
N LYS A 59 0.41 -4.88 6.96
CA LYS A 59 -0.93 -4.30 7.12
C LYS A 59 -1.22 -4.07 8.60
N THR A 60 -0.31 -3.38 9.29
CA THR A 60 -0.78 -2.42 10.28
C THR A 60 -1.48 -1.33 9.48
N LYS A 61 -2.62 -0.80 9.95
CA LYS A 61 -3.06 0.51 9.48
C LYS A 61 -1.79 1.39 9.44
N PRO A 62 -1.46 2.03 8.30
CA PRO A 62 -0.33 2.93 8.28
C PRO A 62 -0.49 3.83 9.50
N SER A 63 0.57 4.00 10.28
CA SER A 63 0.58 5.01 11.33
C SER A 63 0.11 6.34 10.72
N ALA A 64 -0.48 7.24 11.52
CA ALA A 64 -1.01 8.49 10.98
C ALA A 64 0.05 9.22 10.11
N ASP A 65 1.33 9.14 10.50
CA ASP A 65 2.47 9.63 9.74
C ASP A 65 2.71 8.87 8.42
N GLU A 66 2.70 7.53 8.41
CA GLU A 66 2.82 6.76 7.16
C GLU A 66 1.65 7.00 6.20
N ALA A 67 0.44 7.17 6.75
CA ALA A 67 -0.75 7.48 5.97
C ALA A 67 -0.63 8.88 5.36
N ARG A 68 -0.09 9.82 6.12
CA ARG A 68 0.18 11.20 5.69
C ARG A 68 1.19 11.23 4.57
N GLU A 69 2.33 10.56 4.73
CA GLU A 69 3.39 10.51 3.73
C GLU A 69 2.91 9.83 2.43
N ALA A 70 2.14 8.74 2.54
CA ALA A 70 1.54 8.10 1.38
C ALA A 70 0.53 9.01 0.67
N MET A 71 -0.33 9.73 1.42
CA MET A 71 -1.27 10.70 0.84
C MET A 71 -0.55 11.87 0.18
N ILE A 72 0.53 12.39 0.78
CA ILE A 72 1.34 13.46 0.19
C ILE A 72 1.99 12.99 -1.11
N ALA A 73 2.50 11.75 -1.16
CA ALA A 73 3.06 11.18 -2.38
C ALA A 73 2.02 11.04 -3.49
N ASP A 74 0.81 10.54 -3.16
CA ASP A 74 -0.30 10.41 -4.11
C ASP A 74 -0.77 11.77 -4.61
N LEU A 75 -0.93 12.76 -3.72
CA LEU A 75 -1.31 14.12 -4.06
C LEU A 75 -0.20 14.83 -4.87
N GLY A 76 1.07 14.53 -4.58
CA GLY A 76 2.22 15.07 -5.29
C GLY A 76 2.28 14.64 -6.77
N ALA A 77 1.67 13.49 -7.10
CA ALA A 77 1.54 12.99 -8.47
C ALA A 77 0.41 13.69 -9.28
N LEU A 78 -0.48 14.44 -8.62
CA LEU A 78 -1.56 15.17 -9.28
C LEU A 78 -1.06 16.48 -9.89
N SER A 79 -1.81 16.99 -10.87
CA SER A 79 -1.60 18.32 -11.42
C SER A 79 -2.05 19.43 -10.46
N ASP A 80 -1.53 20.65 -10.63
CA ASP A 80 -1.91 21.80 -9.80
C ASP A 80 -3.41 22.14 -9.94
N ASP A 81 -4.01 21.89 -11.11
CA ASP A 81 -5.45 22.06 -11.35
C ASP A 81 -6.29 21.06 -10.55
N GLU A 82 -5.86 19.80 -10.48
CA GLU A 82 -6.52 18.77 -9.67
C GLU A 82 -6.39 19.07 -8.17
N LEU A 83 -5.21 19.53 -7.73
CA LEU A 83 -4.99 19.98 -6.36
C LEU A 83 -5.89 21.18 -6.02
N ALA A 84 -6.01 22.17 -6.91
CA ALA A 84 -6.92 23.29 -6.73
C ALA A 84 -8.40 22.85 -6.65
N GLY A 85 -8.78 21.85 -7.45
CA GLY A 85 -10.09 21.21 -7.38
C GLY A 85 -10.36 20.58 -6.01
N ILE A 86 -9.39 19.84 -5.47
CA ILE A 86 -9.45 19.21 -4.15
C ILE A 86 -9.56 20.26 -3.04
N ILE A 87 -8.71 21.29 -3.05
CA ILE A 87 -8.73 22.40 -2.08
C ILE A 87 -10.11 23.04 -2.03
N LYS A 88 -10.71 23.30 -3.20
CA LYS A 88 -12.03 23.91 -3.30
C LYS A 88 -13.15 22.97 -2.83
N ALA A 89 -13.07 21.68 -3.17
CA ALA A 89 -14.05 20.68 -2.79
C ALA A 89 -14.05 20.42 -1.26
N GLU A 90 -12.87 20.26 -0.69
CA GLU A 90 -12.65 19.96 0.73
C GLU A 90 -12.58 21.23 1.60
N LYS A 91 -12.67 22.42 0.98
CA LYS A 91 -12.59 23.73 1.62
C LYS A 91 -11.33 23.87 2.49
N ILE A 92 -10.20 23.42 1.96
CA ILE A 92 -8.90 23.50 2.62
C ILE A 92 -8.44 24.97 2.60
N THR A 93 -8.06 25.50 3.76
CA THR A 93 -7.49 26.84 3.85
C THR A 93 -6.04 26.82 3.39
N VAL A 94 -5.77 27.45 2.24
CA VAL A 94 -4.42 27.64 1.71
C VAL A 94 -4.13 29.13 1.54
N ASP A 95 -2.89 29.51 1.79
CA ASP A 95 -2.36 30.86 1.63
C ASP A 95 -1.59 30.96 0.32
N ALA A 96 -1.61 32.13 -0.31
CA ALA A 96 -0.89 32.35 -1.59
C ALA A 96 0.65 32.24 -1.46
N ALA A 97 1.17 32.25 -0.23
CA ALA A 97 2.58 32.05 0.08
C ALA A 97 2.93 30.57 0.36
N ASP A 98 1.95 29.67 0.41
CA ASP A 98 2.22 28.26 0.63
C ASP A 98 2.94 27.65 -0.58
N SER A 99 4.05 26.95 -0.31
CA SER A 99 4.67 26.08 -1.30
C SER A 99 3.76 24.89 -1.61
N ARG A 100 3.98 24.25 -2.76
CA ARG A 100 3.26 23.03 -3.15
C ARG A 100 3.28 21.98 -2.03
N ASP A 101 4.44 21.74 -1.42
CA ASP A 101 4.57 20.79 -0.29
C ASP A 101 3.73 21.18 0.93
N ALA A 102 3.63 22.48 1.24
CA ALA A 102 2.79 22.97 2.34
C ALA A 102 1.30 22.74 2.03
N VAL A 103 0.89 22.95 0.78
CA VAL A 103 -0.47 22.65 0.31
C VAL A 103 -0.79 21.15 0.41
N LEU A 104 0.11 20.29 -0.08
CA LEU A 104 -0.04 18.82 0.01
C LEU A 104 -0.20 18.36 1.47
N GLY A 105 0.62 18.91 2.36
CA GLY A 105 0.53 18.65 3.80
C GLY A 105 -0.82 19.02 4.38
N LYS A 106 -1.33 20.23 4.10
CA LYS A 106 -2.65 20.70 4.57
C LYS A 106 -3.80 19.80 4.09
N ILE A 107 -3.74 19.33 2.84
CA ILE A 107 -4.74 18.39 2.29
C ILE A 107 -4.66 17.03 3.01
N ALA A 108 -3.46 16.47 3.14
CA ALA A 108 -3.26 15.19 3.82
C ALA A 108 -3.73 15.25 5.28
N ASP A 109 -3.40 16.33 6.00
CA ASP A 109 -3.82 16.54 7.39
C ASP A 109 -5.34 16.63 7.52
N ALA A 110 -6.01 17.37 6.62
CA ALA A 110 -7.47 17.46 6.61
C ALA A 110 -8.14 16.09 6.34
N ARG A 111 -7.58 15.30 5.42
CA ARG A 111 -8.08 13.95 5.10
C ARG A 111 -7.86 12.94 6.23
N ILE A 112 -6.76 13.06 6.97
CA ILE A 112 -6.51 12.25 8.17
C ILE A 112 -7.47 12.66 9.28
N ALA A 113 -7.65 13.96 9.52
CA ALA A 113 -8.58 14.47 10.52
C ALA A 113 -10.04 14.09 10.21
N ALA A 114 -10.42 13.98 8.94
CA ALA A 114 -11.74 13.51 8.53
C ALA A 114 -11.95 11.98 8.72
N GLN A 115 -10.88 11.22 8.91
CA GLN A 115 -10.90 9.77 9.12
C GLN A 115 -10.65 9.34 10.57
N ALA A 116 -10.29 10.29 11.45
CA ALA A 116 -10.07 10.08 12.88
C ALA A 116 -11.38 10.23 13.69
#